data_AF-A0A0V0UQE6-F1
#
_entry.id   AF-A0A0V0UQE6-F1
#
_cell.length_a   1.000
_cell.length_b   1.000
_cell.length_c   1.000
_cell.angle_alpha   90.00
_cell.angle_beta   90.00
_cell.angle_gamma   90.00
#
_symmetry.space_group_name_H-M   'P 1'
#
loop_
_entity.id
_entity.type
_entity.pdbx_description
1 polymer ?
#
loop_
_entity_poly.entity_id
_entity_poly.type
_entity_poly.pdbx_seq_one_letter_code
_entity_poly.pdbx_strand_id
1 'polypeptide(L)'
;MILKRFGNVSKSKMTLRKNFNVYNMCIFLLWFTFPNHSAATTKCQNLNGNAPAQPRGMTLIAGGAAVNWVANPVDVTQRDAHSFGKVLEHVIAENAENKFIAYNNIPPDVPKVNTKSNSKGLLMMNPQPADAASWIVHTVPGFPKALRGYLFPPEEIQKGHLFICLTIKESEIDAI
;
A
#
# COMPACT_ATOMS: atom_id res chain seq x y z
N MET A 1 -31.59 0.84 -22.64
CA MET A 1 -32.88 0.10 -22.76
C MET A 1 -32.72 -1.12 -21.85
N ILE A 2 -33.41 -1.31 -20.74
CA ILE A 2 -34.87 -1.43 -20.58
C ILE A 2 -35.24 -0.96 -19.16
N LEU A 3 -36.19 -0.03 -19.12
CA LEU A 3 -37.03 0.27 -17.96
C LEU A 3 -38.05 -0.87 -17.81
N LYS A 4 -38.28 -1.42 -16.62
CA LYS A 4 -39.53 -2.15 -16.34
C LYS A 4 -40.20 -1.66 -15.06
N ARG A 5 -41.36 -1.04 -15.30
CA ARG A 5 -42.45 -0.70 -14.37
C ARG A 5 -42.84 -1.90 -13.50
N PHE A 6 -43.06 -1.65 -12.22
CA PHE A 6 -43.86 -2.53 -11.36
C PHE A 6 -45.35 -2.31 -11.66
N GLY A 7 -46.03 -3.39 -12.07
CA GLY A 7 -47.49 -3.47 -12.14
C GLY A 7 -48.06 -4.01 -10.84
N ASN A 8 -49.17 -3.43 -10.39
CA ASN A 8 -49.97 -3.87 -9.24
C ASN A 8 -50.46 -5.31 -9.40
N VAL A 9 -50.34 -6.12 -8.35
CA VAL A 9 -51.12 -7.37 -8.19
C VAL A 9 -51.74 -7.43 -6.80
N SER A 10 -53.08 -7.42 -6.84
CA SER A 10 -54.12 -7.82 -5.88
C SER A 10 -53.75 -8.25 -4.45
N LYS A 11 -54.48 -7.67 -3.49
CA LYS A 11 -54.57 -8.10 -2.09
C LYS A 11 -55.12 -9.54 -2.01
N SER A 12 -54.29 -10.47 -1.57
CA SER A 12 -54.78 -11.75 -1.04
C SER A 12 -54.84 -11.69 0.48
N LYS A 13 -56.06 -11.77 1.00
CA LYS A 13 -56.41 -11.79 2.42
C LYS A 13 -55.97 -13.14 2.98
N MET A 14 -54.82 -13.19 3.67
CA MET A 14 -54.35 -14.42 4.30
C MET A 14 -54.74 -14.44 5.77
N THR A 15 -55.59 -15.40 6.08
CA THR A 15 -56.19 -15.74 7.37
C THR A 15 -55.11 -16.07 8.40
N LEU A 16 -55.22 -15.47 9.58
CA LEU A 16 -54.36 -15.67 10.74
C LEU A 16 -54.51 -17.12 11.25
N ARG A 17 -53.54 -18.00 10.95
CA ARG A 17 -53.40 -19.32 11.61
C ARG A 17 -52.08 -19.39 12.36
N LYS A 18 -52.23 -19.68 13.65
CA LYS A 18 -51.22 -19.84 14.71
C LYS A 18 -50.01 -20.66 14.24
N ASN A 19 -48.86 -20.00 14.07
CA ASN A 19 -47.53 -20.64 14.04
C ASN A 19 -46.49 -19.70 14.68
N PHE A 20 -46.85 -19.15 15.85
CA PHE A 20 -45.99 -18.31 16.67
C PHE A 20 -45.08 -19.20 17.54
N ASN A 21 -44.18 -20.02 16.98
CA ASN A 21 -43.20 -20.71 17.84
C ASN A 21 -41.97 -21.42 17.20
N VAL A 22 -41.64 -21.19 15.93
CA VAL A 22 -40.40 -21.81 15.36
C VAL A 22 -39.44 -20.72 14.86
N TYR A 23 -39.94 -19.72 14.14
CA TYR A 23 -39.11 -18.62 13.65
C TYR A 23 -38.51 -17.76 14.78
N ASN A 24 -39.27 -17.44 15.83
CA ASN A 24 -38.74 -16.68 16.97
C ASN A 24 -37.75 -17.51 17.81
N MET A 25 -37.96 -18.82 17.94
CA MET A 25 -37.04 -19.70 18.68
C MET A 25 -35.67 -19.82 17.97
N CYS A 26 -35.67 -19.94 16.64
CA CYS A 26 -34.44 -19.97 15.86
C CYS A 26 -33.64 -18.67 15.94
N ILE A 27 -34.30 -17.51 15.95
CA ILE A 27 -33.64 -16.20 16.09
C ILE A 27 -33.01 -16.03 17.47
N PHE A 28 -33.71 -16.43 18.54
CA PHE A 28 -33.17 -16.40 19.90
C PHE A 28 -31.99 -17.38 20.06
N LEU A 29 -32.07 -18.59 19.52
CA LEU A 29 -30.95 -19.55 19.52
C LEU A 29 -29.71 -19.01 18.81
N LEU A 30 -29.88 -18.34 17.67
CA LEU A 30 -28.80 -17.69 16.93
C LEU A 30 -28.09 -16.57 17.71
N TRP A 31 -28.76 -15.92 18.67
CA TRP A 31 -28.15 -14.87 19.50
C TRP A 31 -27.34 -15.45 20.68
N PHE A 32 -27.72 -16.63 21.19
CA PHE A 32 -27.03 -17.29 22.31
C PHE A 32 -25.91 -18.25 21.88
N THR A 33 -25.92 -18.76 20.65
CA THR A 33 -24.89 -19.68 20.14
C THR A 33 -23.63 -19.02 19.58
N PHE A 34 -23.60 -17.69 19.48
CA PHE A 34 -22.36 -16.93 19.26
C PHE A 34 -21.92 -16.24 20.57
N PRO A 35 -21.46 -17.00 21.59
CA PRO A 35 -20.79 -16.37 22.71
C PRO A 35 -19.50 -15.77 22.15
N ASN A 36 -19.44 -14.45 22.17
CA ASN A 36 -18.33 -13.65 21.70
C ASN A 36 -18.21 -13.64 20.17
N HIS A 37 -18.74 -12.59 19.55
CA HIS A 37 -17.83 -11.82 18.71
C HIS A 37 -16.66 -11.47 19.61
N SER A 38 -15.62 -12.33 19.64
CA SER A 38 -14.29 -11.87 19.95
C SER A 38 -14.17 -10.63 19.10
N ALA A 39 -14.13 -9.46 19.73
CA ALA A 39 -13.70 -8.25 19.06
C ALA A 39 -12.26 -8.56 18.68
N ALA A 40 -12.07 -9.30 17.59
CA ALA A 40 -10.81 -9.50 16.95
C ALA A 40 -10.41 -8.09 16.60
N THR A 41 -9.61 -7.48 17.46
CA THR A 41 -9.07 -6.17 17.18
C THR A 41 -8.13 -6.43 16.02
N THR A 42 -8.59 -6.22 14.80
CA THR A 42 -7.81 -6.30 13.54
C THR A 42 -6.72 -5.22 13.48
N LYS A 43 -6.35 -4.65 14.63
CA LYS A 43 -5.38 -3.59 14.80
C LYS A 43 -4.01 -4.25 14.93
N CYS A 44 -3.12 -3.99 13.98
CA CYS A 44 -1.69 -4.24 14.18
C CYS A 44 -1.23 -3.40 15.37
N GLN A 45 -0.68 -4.05 16.40
CA GLN A 45 -0.24 -3.40 17.63
C GLN A 45 1.21 -3.78 17.93
N ASN A 46 1.94 -2.85 18.54
CA ASN A 46 3.20 -3.16 19.21
C ASN A 46 2.93 -3.88 20.55
N LEU A 47 4.00 -4.26 21.26
CA LEU A 47 3.92 -4.96 22.55
C LEU A 47 3.11 -4.22 23.62
N ASN A 48 2.90 -2.91 23.46
CA ASN A 48 2.17 -2.05 24.38
C ASN A 48 0.72 -1.77 23.94
N GLY A 49 0.22 -2.44 22.88
CA GLY A 49 -1.15 -2.26 22.39
C GLY A 49 -1.36 -1.01 21.52
N ASN A 50 -0.30 -0.27 21.19
CA ASN A 50 -0.37 0.93 20.35
C ASN A 50 -0.10 0.59 18.87
N ALA A 51 -0.58 1.43 17.94
CA ALA A 51 -0.21 1.29 16.54
C ALA A 51 1.33 1.33 16.40
N PRO A 52 1.95 0.38 15.70
CA PRO A 52 3.38 0.40 15.49
C PRO A 52 3.73 1.56 14.55
N ALA A 53 4.35 2.60 15.11
CA ALA A 53 4.94 3.69 14.36
C ALA A 53 6.40 3.82 14.79
N GLN A 54 7.30 3.39 13.91
CA GLN A 54 8.74 3.57 14.10
C GLN A 54 9.33 4.11 12.80
N PRO A 55 10.14 5.19 12.87
CA PRO A 55 10.78 5.75 11.68
C PRO A 55 11.87 4.83 11.12
N ARG A 56 12.37 3.89 11.93
CA ARG A 56 13.33 2.87 11.55
C ARG A 56 12.60 1.60 11.11
N GLY A 57 12.62 1.34 9.80
CA GLY A 57 12.03 0.14 9.21
C GLY A 57 12.98 -1.06 9.18
N MET A 58 12.50 -2.16 8.57
CA MET A 58 13.29 -3.35 8.30
C MET A 58 13.59 -3.45 6.80
N THR A 59 14.77 -3.96 6.44
CA THR A 59 15.19 -4.23 5.06
C THR A 59 15.48 -5.72 4.91
N LEU A 60 15.15 -6.26 3.74
CA LEU A 60 15.50 -7.61 3.32
C LEU A 60 16.33 -7.51 2.04
N ILE A 61 17.55 -8.05 2.04
CA ILE A 61 18.45 -8.03 0.88
C ILE A 61 18.52 -9.44 0.30
N ALA A 62 18.03 -9.64 -0.91
CA ALA A 62 18.10 -10.93 -1.58
C ALA A 62 19.55 -11.26 -1.98
N GLY A 63 20.08 -12.42 -1.56
CA GLY A 63 21.43 -12.87 -1.96
C GLY A 63 22.12 -13.86 -1.01
N GLY A 64 21.62 -15.12 -0.92
CA GLY A 64 22.22 -16.21 -0.11
C GLY A 64 21.41 -16.60 1.14
N ALA A 65 21.73 -17.76 1.75
CA ALA A 65 20.96 -18.52 2.76
C ALA A 65 20.13 -17.70 3.79
N ALA A 66 18.97 -18.26 4.21
CA ALA A 66 18.03 -17.75 5.23
C ALA A 66 18.15 -16.24 5.52
N VAL A 67 17.65 -15.42 4.59
CA VAL A 67 17.68 -13.96 4.73
C VAL A 67 16.69 -13.55 5.82
N ASN A 68 17.21 -13.08 6.96
CA ASN A 68 16.40 -12.46 7.99
C ASN A 68 16.12 -11.00 7.64
N TRP A 69 14.95 -10.51 8.00
CA TRP A 69 14.70 -9.07 8.05
C TRP A 69 15.67 -8.42 9.03
N VAL A 70 16.41 -7.41 8.59
CA VAL A 70 17.34 -6.65 9.41
C VAL A 70 16.84 -5.23 9.61
N ALA A 71 17.07 -4.65 10.79
CA ALA A 71 16.72 -3.25 11.04
C ALA A 71 17.58 -2.33 10.17
N ASN A 72 16.98 -1.27 9.63
CA ASN A 72 17.75 -0.24 8.95
C ASN A 72 18.73 0.46 9.93
N PRO A 73 19.95 0.84 9.48
CA PRO A 73 20.95 1.44 10.36
C PRO A 73 20.48 2.78 10.94
N VAL A 74 19.67 3.51 10.19
CA VAL A 74 19.15 4.84 10.50
C VAL A 74 17.65 4.93 10.22
N ASP A 75 17.04 6.03 10.64
CA ASP A 75 15.63 6.32 10.38
C ASP A 75 15.39 6.66 8.90
N VAL A 76 14.18 6.41 8.40
CA VAL A 76 13.78 6.69 7.00
C VAL A 76 13.87 8.18 6.64
N THR A 77 13.95 9.08 7.61
CA THR A 77 14.16 10.51 7.39
C THR A 77 15.62 10.86 7.05
N GLN A 78 16.56 9.97 7.33
CA GLN A 78 17.97 10.13 7.03
C GLN A 78 18.28 9.51 5.66
N ARG A 79 18.88 10.28 4.76
CA ARG A 79 19.33 9.77 3.46
C ARG A 79 20.52 8.83 3.64
N ASP A 80 21.54 9.30 4.36
CA ASP A 80 22.81 8.60 4.46
C ASP A 80 22.67 7.37 5.35
N ALA A 81 23.27 6.24 4.94
CA ALA A 81 23.16 4.94 5.60
C ALA A 81 21.73 4.34 5.66
N HIS A 82 20.74 4.92 4.97
CA HIS A 82 19.44 4.26 4.76
C HIS A 82 19.42 3.54 3.40
N SER A 83 18.83 2.34 3.33
CA SER A 83 18.78 1.53 2.11
C SER A 83 18.20 2.28 0.91
N PHE A 84 17.15 3.09 1.13
CA PHE A 84 16.53 3.93 0.09
C PHE A 84 17.33 5.17 -0.30
N GLY A 85 18.11 5.75 0.62
CA GLY A 85 18.85 6.97 0.31
C GLY A 85 19.88 6.75 -0.79
N LYS A 86 20.49 5.56 -0.84
CA LYS A 86 21.40 5.18 -1.92
C LYS A 86 20.72 4.96 -3.27
N VAL A 87 19.56 4.30 -3.30
CA VAL A 87 18.84 4.11 -4.57
C VAL A 87 18.33 5.44 -5.13
N LEU A 88 18.06 6.42 -4.27
CA LEU A 88 17.53 7.72 -4.66
C LEU A 88 18.58 8.81 -4.89
N GLU A 89 19.86 8.54 -4.60
CA GLU A 89 20.97 9.51 -4.69
C GLU A 89 20.98 10.27 -6.02
N HIS A 90 20.58 9.58 -7.08
CA HIS A 90 20.56 10.04 -8.46
C HIS A 90 19.22 10.62 -8.95
N VAL A 91 18.17 10.55 -8.12
CA VAL A 91 16.83 11.05 -8.43
C VAL A 91 16.53 12.36 -7.70
N ILE A 92 17.09 12.52 -6.51
CA ILE A 92 16.85 13.68 -5.65
C ILE A 92 17.81 14.85 -5.93
N ALA A 93 18.89 14.59 -6.67
CA ALA A 93 19.89 15.58 -7.06
C ALA A 93 20.04 15.60 -8.58
N GLU A 94 20.37 16.77 -9.13
CA GLU A 94 20.60 16.94 -10.56
C GLU A 94 21.90 16.25 -10.99
N ASN A 95 21.81 15.44 -12.04
CA ASN A 95 22.94 14.83 -12.73
C ASN A 95 22.55 14.65 -14.20
N ALA A 96 23.36 15.19 -15.11
CA ALA A 96 23.11 15.18 -16.55
C ALA A 96 23.10 13.76 -17.15
N GLU A 97 23.75 12.80 -16.49
CA GLU A 97 23.83 11.41 -16.97
C GLU A 97 22.61 10.57 -16.54
N ASN A 98 21.82 11.06 -15.59
CA ASN A 98 20.75 10.28 -14.99
C ASN A 98 19.45 10.36 -15.78
N LYS A 99 18.90 9.19 -16.11
CA LYS A 99 17.58 9.05 -16.71
C LYS A 99 16.69 8.24 -15.77
N PHE A 100 15.58 8.85 -15.35
CA PHE A 100 14.62 8.19 -14.48
C PHE A 100 13.19 8.58 -14.82
N ILE A 101 12.26 7.72 -14.44
CA ILE A 101 10.81 7.95 -14.51
C ILE A 101 10.26 7.74 -13.11
N ALA A 102 9.66 8.78 -12.54
CA ALA A 102 8.90 8.68 -11.30
C ALA A 102 7.40 8.73 -11.63
N TYR A 103 6.63 7.78 -11.11
CA TYR A 103 5.18 7.75 -11.25
C TYR A 103 4.54 7.63 -9.87
N ASN A 104 3.48 8.40 -9.64
CA ASN A 104 2.75 8.40 -8.38
C ASN A 104 1.34 8.96 -8.63
N ASN A 105 0.30 8.30 -8.14
CA ASN A 105 -1.06 8.84 -8.22
C ASN A 105 -1.31 10.01 -7.26
N ILE A 106 -0.41 10.24 -6.31
CA ILE A 106 -0.36 11.41 -5.43
C ILE A 106 1.09 11.95 -5.50
N PRO A 107 1.48 12.60 -6.60
CA PRO A 107 2.84 13.12 -6.75
C PRO A 107 3.11 14.28 -5.79
N PRO A 108 4.37 14.50 -5.37
CA PRO A 108 4.71 15.64 -4.52
C PRO A 108 4.44 16.97 -5.23
N ASP A 109 3.96 17.95 -4.47
CA ASP A 109 3.82 19.35 -4.89
C ASP A 109 2.96 19.58 -6.15
N VAL A 110 2.16 18.59 -6.55
CA VAL A 110 1.24 18.65 -7.69
C VAL A 110 -0.19 18.37 -7.17
N PRO A 111 -1.18 19.21 -7.52
CA PRO A 111 -2.57 18.97 -7.16
C PRO A 111 -3.04 17.60 -7.62
N LYS A 112 -3.95 16.99 -6.84
CA LYS A 112 -4.39 15.61 -7.03
C LYS A 112 -4.76 15.33 -8.49
N VAL A 113 -3.97 14.48 -9.14
CA VAL A 113 -4.19 14.03 -10.52
C VAL A 113 -5.26 12.95 -10.54
N ASN A 114 -6.18 13.01 -11.51
CA ASN A 114 -7.18 11.96 -11.69
C ASN A 114 -6.58 10.80 -12.49
N THR A 115 -6.02 9.81 -11.79
CA THR A 115 -5.42 8.61 -12.40
C THR A 115 -6.34 7.40 -12.26
N LYS A 116 -6.30 6.49 -13.23
CA LYS A 116 -6.98 5.18 -13.14
C LYS A 116 -6.22 4.19 -12.27
N SER A 117 -4.92 4.42 -12.04
CA SER A 117 -4.03 3.58 -11.23
C SER A 117 -3.73 4.22 -9.88
N ASN A 118 -3.53 3.38 -8.86
CA ASN A 118 -2.99 3.77 -7.55
C ASN A 118 -1.50 3.44 -7.39
N SER A 119 -0.86 2.95 -8.46
CA SER A 119 0.55 2.55 -8.46
C SER A 119 1.47 3.73 -8.24
N LYS A 120 2.60 3.45 -7.59
CA LYS A 120 3.69 4.41 -7.37
C LYS A 120 5.02 3.69 -7.51
N GLY A 121 6.01 4.39 -8.01
CA GLY A 121 7.31 3.81 -8.22
C GLY A 121 8.27 4.73 -8.94
N LEU A 122 9.46 4.19 -9.12
CA LEU A 122 10.59 4.85 -9.73
C LEU A 122 11.33 3.84 -10.60
N LEU A 123 11.56 4.18 -11.85
CA LEU A 123 12.44 3.45 -12.74
C LEU A 123 13.68 4.31 -12.99
N MET A 124 14.86 3.76 -12.81
CA MET A 124 16.13 4.46 -12.96
C MET A 124 17.07 3.63 -13.83
N MET A 125 17.56 4.23 -14.92
CA MET A 125 18.54 3.61 -15.80
C MET A 125 19.93 3.70 -15.16
N ASN A 126 20.75 2.67 -15.37
CA ASN A 126 22.15 2.74 -14.99
C ASN A 126 22.87 3.78 -15.87
N PRO A 127 23.52 4.81 -15.30
CA PRO A 127 24.28 5.78 -16.10
C PRO A 127 25.57 5.20 -16.71
N GLN A 128 26.04 4.04 -16.22
CA GLN A 128 27.20 3.33 -16.79
C GLN A 128 26.82 2.45 -18.00
N PRO A 129 27.79 2.00 -18.82
CA PRO A 129 27.53 1.17 -20.00
C PRO A 129 26.88 -0.21 -19.77
N ALA A 130 26.57 -0.57 -18.52
CA ALA A 130 26.00 -1.86 -18.18
C ALA A 130 24.49 -1.85 -18.43
N ASP A 131 23.98 -2.88 -19.11
CA ASP A 131 22.54 -3.10 -19.36
C ASP A 131 21.80 -3.44 -18.06
N ALA A 132 21.52 -2.41 -17.27
CA ALA A 132 20.91 -2.54 -15.95
C ALA A 132 20.03 -1.33 -15.65
N ALA A 133 18.95 -1.57 -14.95
CA ALA A 133 18.08 -0.55 -14.40
C ALA A 133 17.53 -1.01 -13.04
N SER A 134 17.18 -0.03 -12.22
CA SER A 134 16.50 -0.27 -10.94
C SER A 134 15.03 0.12 -11.07
N TRP A 135 14.14 -0.80 -10.71
CA TRP A 135 12.71 -0.53 -10.61
C TRP A 135 12.25 -0.66 -9.17
N ILE A 136 11.80 0.45 -8.61
CA ILE A 136 11.23 0.52 -7.27
C ILE A 136 9.72 0.65 -7.37
N VAL A 137 9.01 -0.21 -6.65
CA VAL A 137 7.57 -0.05 -6.38
C VAL A 137 7.39 0.31 -4.92
N HIS A 138 6.56 1.32 -4.63
CA HIS A 138 6.32 1.77 -3.27
C HIS A 138 4.88 2.18 -2.99
N THR A 139 4.57 2.37 -1.72
CA THR A 139 3.23 2.81 -1.27
C THR A 139 3.17 4.28 -0.80
N VAL A 140 4.31 4.96 -0.71
CA VAL A 140 4.41 6.34 -0.15
C VAL A 140 3.82 7.41 -1.10
N PRO A 141 2.75 8.12 -0.73
CA PRO A 141 2.28 9.29 -1.47
C PRO A 141 3.23 10.48 -1.28
N GLY A 142 3.31 11.40 -2.24
CA GLY A 142 4.14 12.60 -2.13
C GLY A 142 5.66 12.34 -2.17
N PHE A 143 6.08 11.19 -2.69
CA PHE A 143 7.48 10.76 -2.71
C PHE A 143 7.84 10.05 -4.03
N PRO A 144 9.11 10.12 -4.50
CA PRO A 144 10.17 11.02 -4.03
C PRO A 144 10.00 12.45 -4.58
N LYS A 145 10.57 13.43 -3.88
CA LYS A 145 10.70 14.80 -4.41
C LYS A 145 11.88 14.86 -5.38
N ALA A 146 11.64 14.44 -6.62
CA ALA A 146 12.65 14.42 -7.68
C ALA A 146 13.33 15.80 -7.82
N LEU A 147 14.66 15.80 -7.88
CA LEU A 147 15.52 16.99 -8.03
C LEU A 147 15.39 18.05 -6.93
N ARG A 148 14.75 17.73 -5.79
CA ARG A 148 14.54 18.67 -4.67
C ARG A 148 15.04 18.15 -3.33
N GLY A 149 15.99 17.23 -3.37
CA GLY A 149 16.57 16.63 -2.17
C GLY A 149 15.73 15.50 -1.55
N TYR A 150 16.32 14.85 -0.56
CA TYR A 150 15.68 13.76 0.17
C TYR A 150 14.73 14.32 1.22
N LEU A 151 13.43 14.06 1.05
CA LEU A 151 12.43 14.37 2.05
C LEU A 151 11.38 13.26 2.09
N PHE A 152 11.39 12.47 3.16
CA PHE A 152 10.29 11.55 3.44
C PHE A 152 9.10 12.36 3.98
N PRO A 153 7.87 12.19 3.45
CA PRO A 153 6.72 12.97 3.89
C PRO A 153 6.44 12.77 5.40
N PRO A 154 6.41 13.83 6.21
CA PRO A 154 6.22 13.72 7.67
C PRO A 154 4.93 12.99 8.06
N GLU A 155 3.86 13.18 7.29
CA GLU A 155 2.54 12.58 7.52
C GLU A 155 2.53 11.06 7.28
N GLU A 156 3.53 10.55 6.57
CA GLU A 156 3.67 9.15 6.20
C GLU A 156 4.57 8.38 7.18
N ILE A 157 5.31 9.06 8.08
CA ILE A 157 6.16 8.40 9.10
C ILE A 157 5.35 7.53 10.06
N GLN A 158 4.10 7.92 10.33
CA GLN A 158 3.19 7.20 11.22
C GLN A 158 2.45 6.04 10.52
N LYS A 159 2.72 5.81 9.23
CA LYS A 159 2.02 4.82 8.40
C LYS A 159 2.99 3.74 7.95
N GLY A 160 2.46 2.53 7.78
CA GLY A 160 3.23 1.41 7.24
C GLY A 160 3.41 1.58 5.74
N HIS A 161 4.67 1.58 5.29
CA HIS A 161 5.01 1.64 3.88
C HIS A 161 5.89 0.47 3.46
N LEU A 162 5.71 0.05 2.21
CA LEU A 162 6.49 -0.99 1.58
C LEU A 162 7.24 -0.40 0.40
N PHE A 163 8.49 -0.84 0.25
CA PHE A 163 9.32 -0.60 -0.92
C PHE A 163 9.84 -1.95 -1.40
N ILE A 164 9.77 -2.18 -2.71
CA ILE A 164 10.35 -3.33 -3.38
C ILE A 164 11.27 -2.77 -4.45
N CYS A 165 12.54 -3.18 -4.45
CA CYS A 165 13.52 -2.78 -5.46
C CYS A 165 13.91 -4.03 -6.27
N LEU A 166 13.77 -3.94 -7.58
CA LEU A 166 14.16 -4.97 -8.54
C LEU A 166 15.29 -4.43 -9.41
N THR A 167 16.31 -5.25 -9.63
CA THR A 167 17.28 -5.00 -10.70
C THR A 167 16.78 -5.70 -11.96
N ILE A 168 16.57 -4.93 -13.01
CA ILE A 168 16.13 -5.41 -14.33
C ILE A 168 17.17 -5.01 -15.38
N LYS A 169 17.07 -5.54 -16.60
CA LYS A 169 17.87 -5.04 -17.72
C LYS A 169 17.23 -3.78 -18.31
N GLU A 170 18.06 -2.86 -18.80
CA GLU A 170 17.57 -1.68 -19.52
C GLU A 170 16.86 -2.10 -20.81
N SER A 171 17.37 -3.12 -21.49
CA SER A 171 16.77 -3.73 -22.68
C SER A 171 15.38 -4.35 -22.47
N GLU A 172 14.96 -4.56 -21.22
CA GLU A 172 13.65 -5.12 -20.86
C GLU A 172 12.64 -4.04 -20.43
N ILE A 173 13.05 -2.77 -20.33
CA ILE A 173 12.20 -1.67 -19.85
C ILE A 173 10.97 -1.46 -20.74
N ASP A 174 11.12 -1.52 -22.06
CA ASP A 174 10.03 -1.26 -23.01
C ASP A 174 8.87 -2.26 -22.88
N ALA A 175 9.11 -3.42 -22.25
CA ALA A 175 8.09 -4.44 -22.02
C ALA A 175 7.25 -4.22 -20.75
N ILE A 176 7.59 -3.23 -19.92
CA ILE A 176 6.95 -2.91 -18.63
C ILE A 176 5.90 -1.81 -18.80
#